data_AF-A0A963W889-F1
#
_entry.id   AF-A0A963W889-F1
#
_cell.length_a   1.000
_cell.length_b   1.000
_cell.length_c   1.000
_cell.angle_alpha   90.00
_cell.angle_beta   90.00
_cell.angle_gamma   90.00
#
_symmetry.space_group_name_H-M   'P 1'
#
loop_
_entity.id
_entity.type
_entity.pdbx_description
1 polymer ?
#
loop_
_entity_poly.entity_id
_entity_poly.type
_entity_poly.pdbx_seq_one_letter_code
_entity_poly.pdbx_strand_id
1 'polypeptide(L)'
;MKRLLTMAMLALSLAACQSTTGNDVSPAAATAEATPESHMQSGNLAFAQAACGGCHAVEGGALSPNPASPSFADIANRKELSDVSLATWLRDAHNYPEVMDFDLDDAQVDALAAYILTLRDPDYRAPIS
;
A
#
# COMPACT_ATOMS: atom_id res chain seq x y z
N MET A 1 55.16 -31.45 -46.60
CA MET A 1 54.60 -32.76 -46.20
C MET A 1 53.17 -32.55 -45.75
N LYS A 2 52.24 -33.36 -46.27
CA LYS A 2 50.78 -33.28 -46.10
C LYS A 2 50.34 -33.57 -44.64
N ARG A 3 49.24 -32.93 -44.22
CA ARG A 3 48.04 -33.43 -43.50
C ARG A 3 47.40 -32.23 -42.74
N LEU A 4 46.47 -31.46 -43.31
CA LEU A 4 45.02 -31.76 -43.41
C LEU A 4 44.47 -32.43 -42.15
N LEU A 5 43.86 -31.62 -41.26
CA LEU A 5 42.62 -32.01 -40.60
C LEU A 5 41.74 -30.76 -40.42
N THR A 6 40.71 -30.71 -41.26
CA THR A 6 39.52 -29.87 -41.20
C THR A 6 38.65 -30.26 -40.00
N MET A 7 38.16 -29.29 -39.24
CA MET A 7 36.91 -29.40 -38.48
C MET A 7 36.34 -27.98 -38.38
N ALA A 8 35.57 -27.58 -39.38
CA ALA A 8 34.11 -27.67 -39.40
C ALA A 8 33.47 -26.65 -38.44
N MET A 9 33.29 -25.45 -38.99
CA MET A 9 32.01 -24.72 -39.06
C MET A 9 30.98 -25.09 -37.99
N LEU A 10 30.71 -24.15 -37.08
CA LEU A 10 29.39 -24.04 -36.48
C LEU A 10 28.99 -22.57 -36.45
N ALA A 11 28.45 -22.13 -37.59
CA ALA A 11 27.63 -20.93 -37.67
C ALA A 11 26.34 -21.23 -36.88
N LEU A 12 26.23 -20.68 -35.67
CA LEU A 12 24.97 -20.72 -34.94
C LEU A 12 24.16 -19.47 -35.31
N SER A 13 23.26 -19.70 -36.25
CA SER A 13 22.22 -18.83 -36.77
C SER A 13 21.39 -18.14 -35.67
N LEU A 14 21.14 -16.84 -35.87
CA LEU A 14 20.11 -16.07 -35.17
C LEU A 14 18.75 -16.79 -35.30
N ALA A 15 18.29 -17.42 -34.21
CA ALA A 15 16.93 -17.91 -34.09
C ALA A 15 16.03 -16.76 -33.64
N ALA A 16 15.17 -16.31 -34.55
CA ALA A 16 14.13 -15.33 -34.33
C ALA A 16 13.16 -15.79 -33.22
N CYS A 17 12.86 -14.92 -32.26
CA CYS A 17 11.69 -15.09 -31.39
C CYS A 17 10.43 -14.86 -32.24
N GLN A 18 9.86 -15.96 -32.73
CA GLN A 18 8.51 -15.97 -33.29
C GLN A 18 7.55 -15.86 -32.12
N SER A 19 6.73 -14.81 -32.07
CA SER A 19 5.58 -14.73 -31.19
C SER A 19 4.60 -15.84 -31.57
N THR A 20 4.55 -16.89 -30.74
CA THR A 20 3.58 -17.97 -30.91
C THR A 20 2.20 -17.46 -30.47
N THR A 21 1.34 -17.18 -31.44
CA THR A 21 -0.11 -17.13 -31.22
C THR A 21 -0.64 -18.54 -31.06
N GLY A 22 -1.31 -18.78 -29.93
CA GLY A 22 -2.20 -19.93 -29.76
C GLY A 22 -1.70 -20.96 -28.75
N ASN A 23 -2.20 -20.86 -27.53
CA ASN A 23 -2.65 -22.03 -26.78
C ASN A 23 -3.75 -21.60 -25.80
N ASP A 24 -4.98 -21.96 -26.13
CA ASP A 24 -6.15 -21.93 -25.24
C ASP A 24 -5.87 -22.76 -23.98
N VAL A 25 -5.68 -22.08 -22.84
CA VAL A 25 -5.93 -22.63 -21.51
C VAL A 25 -6.52 -21.50 -20.65
N SER A 26 -7.85 -21.47 -20.56
CA SER A 26 -8.53 -20.92 -19.39
C SER A 26 -8.55 -22.04 -18.34
N PRO A 27 -8.02 -21.78 -17.14
CA PRO A 27 -8.90 -21.22 -16.12
C PRO A 27 -8.30 -19.98 -15.48
N ALA A 28 -9.15 -18.96 -15.39
CA ALA A 28 -9.26 -17.98 -14.31
C ALA A 28 -8.26 -18.16 -13.15
N ALA A 29 -7.03 -17.69 -13.34
CA ALA A 29 -6.23 -17.13 -12.27
C ALA A 29 -6.07 -15.66 -12.65
N ALA A 30 -7.03 -14.86 -12.21
CA ALA A 30 -6.91 -13.42 -12.27
C ALA A 30 -5.69 -13.06 -11.41
N THR A 31 -4.52 -12.91 -12.03
CA THR A 31 -3.59 -11.90 -11.59
C THR A 31 -4.34 -10.60 -11.74
N ALA A 32 -5.05 -10.17 -10.69
CA ALA A 32 -5.61 -8.84 -10.66
C ALA A 32 -4.43 -7.90 -10.82
N GLU A 33 -4.24 -7.37 -12.03
CA GLU A 33 -3.30 -6.26 -12.23
C GLU A 33 -3.75 -5.16 -11.27
N ALA A 34 -2.85 -4.79 -10.36
CA ALA A 34 -3.13 -3.77 -9.37
C ALA A 34 -3.43 -2.47 -10.11
N THR A 35 -4.61 -1.90 -9.86
CA THR A 35 -4.99 -0.60 -10.44
C THR A 35 -4.19 0.52 -9.77
N PRO A 36 -4.06 1.69 -10.40
CA PRO A 36 -3.42 2.86 -9.78
C PRO A 36 -3.98 3.20 -8.39
N GLU A 37 -5.28 3.05 -8.18
CA GLU A 37 -5.93 3.28 -6.89
C GLU A 37 -5.47 2.28 -5.83
N SER A 38 -5.37 0.99 -6.18
CA SER A 38 -4.88 -0.04 -5.25
C SER A 38 -3.40 0.14 -4.90
N HIS A 39 -2.58 0.60 -5.86
CA HIS A 39 -1.19 0.95 -5.61
C HIS A 39 -1.06 2.16 -4.68
N MET A 40 -1.84 3.21 -4.92
CA MET A 40 -1.86 4.41 -4.07
C MET A 40 -2.33 4.07 -2.65
N GLN A 41 -3.39 3.28 -2.52
CA GLN A 41 -3.87 2.80 -1.22
C GLN A 41 -2.81 1.98 -0.47
N SER A 42 -2.10 1.10 -1.19
CA SER A 42 -0.99 0.32 -0.62
C SER A 42 0.15 1.22 -0.16
N GLY A 43 0.47 2.27 -0.93
CA GLY A 43 1.46 3.27 -0.55
C GLY A 43 1.07 4.06 0.70
N ASN A 44 -0.21 4.46 0.79
CA ASN A 44 -0.72 5.20 1.95
C ASN A 44 -0.71 4.35 3.22
N LEU A 45 -1.07 3.06 3.12
CA LEU A 45 -0.96 2.11 4.23
C LEU A 45 0.50 1.95 4.68
N ALA A 46 1.43 1.76 3.75
CA ALA A 46 2.85 1.62 4.08
C ALA A 46 3.39 2.88 4.81
N PHE A 47 2.97 4.07 4.36
CA PHE A 47 3.30 5.31 5.05
C PHE A 47 2.69 5.37 6.46
N ALA A 48 1.40 5.05 6.61
CA ALA A 48 0.72 5.02 7.91
C ALA A 48 1.39 4.03 8.89
N GLN A 49 1.76 2.84 8.42
CA GLN A 49 2.48 1.84 9.22
C GLN A 49 3.84 2.39 9.70
N ALA A 50 4.60 3.02 8.81
CA ALA A 50 5.92 3.55 9.14
C ALA A 50 5.87 4.77 10.08
N ALA A 51 4.95 5.70 9.84
CA ALA A 51 4.90 6.98 10.56
C ALA A 51 4.03 6.92 11.82
N CYS A 52 2.93 6.17 11.81
CA CYS A 52 1.91 6.19 12.86
C CYS A 52 1.83 4.87 13.65
N GLY A 53 2.29 3.76 13.05
CA GLY A 53 2.15 2.40 13.57
C GLY A 53 2.91 2.12 14.87
N GLY A 54 3.86 2.98 15.26
CA GLY A 54 4.52 2.89 16.57
C GLY A 54 3.58 3.16 17.75
N CYS A 55 2.52 3.94 17.53
CA CYS A 55 1.55 4.31 18.56
C CYS A 55 0.14 3.83 18.24
N HIS A 56 -0.29 3.91 16.99
CA HIS A 56 -1.65 3.60 16.55
C HIS A 56 -1.75 2.20 15.91
N ALA A 57 -2.88 1.52 16.12
CA ALA A 57 -3.30 0.46 15.21
C ALA A 57 -3.81 1.11 13.92
N VAL A 58 -3.04 0.99 12.85
CA VAL A 58 -3.31 1.66 11.57
C VAL A 58 -4.17 0.83 10.61
N GLU A 59 -4.25 -0.48 10.84
CA GLU A 59 -5.13 -1.40 10.12
C GLU A 59 -6.40 -1.69 10.92
N GLY A 60 -7.43 -2.19 10.24
CA GLY A 60 -8.72 -2.48 10.86
C GLY A 60 -8.66 -3.59 11.91
N GLY A 61 -9.39 -3.42 13.01
CA GLY A 61 -9.67 -4.48 13.99
C GLY A 61 -8.54 -4.80 14.98
N ALA A 62 -7.41 -4.10 14.93
CA ALA A 62 -6.31 -4.24 15.88
C ALA A 62 -6.40 -3.22 17.04
N LEU A 63 -5.81 -3.57 18.18
CA LEU A 63 -5.58 -2.63 19.29
C LEU A 63 -4.27 -1.87 19.06
N SER A 64 -4.28 -0.58 19.40
CA SER A 64 -3.09 0.27 19.30
C SER A 64 -1.97 -0.17 20.24
N PRO A 65 -0.69 -0.12 19.80
CA PRO A 65 0.45 -0.35 20.68
C PRO A 65 0.50 0.59 21.88
N ASN A 66 0.10 1.86 21.70
CA ASN A 66 -0.15 2.79 22.78
C ASN A 66 -1.65 2.79 23.13
N PRO A 67 -2.06 2.37 24.34
CA PRO A 67 -3.47 2.36 24.75
C PRO A 67 -4.14 3.74 24.77
N ALA A 68 -3.36 4.83 24.87
CA ALA A 68 -3.89 6.20 24.79
C ALA A 68 -4.11 6.67 23.33
N SER A 69 -3.57 5.95 22.35
CA SER A 69 -3.73 6.25 20.93
C SER A 69 -4.92 5.45 20.37
N PRO A 70 -6.00 6.10 19.90
CA PRO A 70 -7.12 5.40 19.27
C PRO A 70 -6.68 4.66 17.99
N SER A 71 -7.29 3.54 17.65
CA SER A 71 -7.01 2.90 16.36
C SER A 71 -7.50 3.80 15.21
N PHE A 72 -6.94 3.63 14.02
CA PHE A 72 -7.43 4.35 12.84
C PHE A 72 -8.88 3.97 12.51
N ALA A 73 -9.28 2.72 12.79
CA ALA A 73 -10.67 2.30 12.68
C ALA A 73 -11.58 3.05 13.68
N ASP A 74 -11.15 3.25 14.93
CA ASP A 74 -11.90 4.05 15.90
C ASP A 74 -12.04 5.50 15.43
N ILE A 75 -10.97 6.08 14.87
CA ILE A 75 -10.98 7.44 14.32
C ILE A 75 -11.98 7.52 13.17
N ALA A 76 -11.83 6.68 12.14
CA ALA A 76 -12.64 6.68 10.92
C ALA A 76 -14.16 6.59 11.18
N ASN A 77 -14.53 5.93 12.28
CA ASN A 77 -15.90 5.65 12.69
C ASN A 77 -16.43 6.60 13.78
N ARG A 78 -15.71 7.68 14.10
CA ARG A 78 -16.25 8.75 14.96
C ARG A 78 -17.43 9.44 14.30
N LYS A 79 -18.48 9.70 15.09
CA LYS A 79 -19.59 10.54 14.66
C LYS A 79 -19.06 11.92 14.25
N GLU A 80 -19.64 12.47 13.17
CA GLU A 80 -19.33 13.81 12.66
C GLU A 80 -17.91 13.99 12.07
N LEU A 81 -17.12 12.91 11.92
CA LEU A 81 -15.85 13.00 11.20
C LEU A 81 -16.09 13.19 9.69
N SER A 82 -15.44 14.20 9.11
CA SER A 82 -15.35 14.42 7.67
C SER A 82 -13.90 14.38 7.21
N ASP A 83 -13.68 14.32 5.90
CA ASP A 83 -12.39 14.51 5.26
C ASP A 83 -11.76 15.85 5.66
N VAL A 84 -12.53 16.94 5.61
CA VAL A 84 -12.06 18.29 5.96
C VAL A 84 -11.69 18.37 7.44
N SER A 85 -12.51 17.82 8.34
CA SER A 85 -12.22 17.90 9.78
C SER A 85 -11.02 17.04 10.17
N LEU A 86 -10.87 15.86 9.54
CA LEU A 86 -9.70 15.01 9.72
C LEU A 86 -8.42 15.67 9.19
N ALA A 87 -8.44 16.21 7.97
CA ALA A 87 -7.29 16.86 7.37
C ALA A 87 -6.89 18.14 8.14
N THR A 88 -7.86 18.91 8.63
CA THR A 88 -7.59 20.06 9.53
C THR A 88 -6.92 19.60 10.81
N TRP A 89 -7.43 18.54 11.43
CA TRP A 89 -6.87 17.99 12.66
C TRP A 89 -5.44 17.45 12.47
N LEU A 90 -5.16 16.79 11.34
CA LEU A 90 -3.82 16.31 11.00
C LEU A 90 -2.81 17.45 10.78
N ARG A 91 -3.26 18.62 10.29
CA ARG A 91 -2.40 19.82 10.12
C ARG A 91 -2.09 20.54 11.42
N ASP A 92 -3.05 20.57 12.36
CA ASP A 92 -3.02 21.47 13.53
C ASP A 92 -2.81 20.75 14.86
N ALA A 93 -3.59 19.72 15.13
CA ALA A 93 -3.85 19.23 16.49
C ALA A 93 -2.94 18.07 16.94
N HIS A 94 -2.05 17.63 16.07
CA HIS A 94 -1.11 16.55 16.33
C HIS A 94 0.24 17.02 16.88
N ASN A 95 0.44 18.35 17.01
CA ASN A 95 1.78 18.88 17.13
C ASN A 95 2.40 18.71 18.52
N TYR A 96 3.63 18.20 18.45
CA TYR A 96 4.80 18.34 19.31
C TYR A 96 4.79 19.51 20.33
N PRO A 97 5.40 19.35 21.52
CA PRO A 97 6.29 18.25 21.92
C PRO A 97 5.66 17.04 22.58
N GLU A 98 4.36 17.02 22.84
CA GLU A 98 3.81 16.06 23.81
C GLU A 98 3.28 14.75 23.18
N VAL A 99 3.11 14.65 21.85
CA VAL A 99 2.42 13.49 21.21
C VAL A 99 3.11 12.90 19.97
N MET A 100 3.46 13.68 18.93
CA MET A 100 4.22 13.23 17.75
C MET A 100 5.46 14.08 17.51
N ASP A 101 6.60 13.43 17.27
CA ASP A 101 7.92 14.05 17.00
C ASP A 101 8.21 14.17 15.49
N PHE A 102 7.22 14.58 14.70
CA PHE A 102 7.39 14.87 13.27
C PHE A 102 6.24 15.70 12.69
N ASP A 103 6.53 16.37 11.57
CA ASP A 103 5.56 17.16 10.81
C ASP A 103 5.07 16.38 9.57
N LEU A 104 3.83 16.65 9.15
CA LEU A 104 3.25 16.18 7.89
C LEU A 104 3.17 17.33 6.89
N ASP A 105 3.56 17.10 5.63
CA ASP A 105 3.23 18.01 4.54
C ASP A 105 1.76 17.84 4.08
N ASP A 106 1.27 18.78 3.28
CA ASP A 106 -0.13 18.76 2.82
C ASP A 106 -0.49 17.50 2.01
N ALA A 107 0.44 16.95 1.23
CA ALA A 107 0.19 15.75 0.45
C ALA A 107 0.08 14.51 1.36
N GLN A 108 0.91 14.44 2.40
CA GLN A 108 0.86 13.39 3.42
C GLN A 108 -0.42 13.48 4.26
N VAL A 109 -0.85 14.70 4.62
CA VAL A 109 -2.13 14.93 5.30
C VAL A 109 -3.29 14.37 4.46
N ASP A 110 -3.36 14.75 3.19
CA ASP A 110 -4.46 14.34 2.31
C ASP A 110 -4.43 12.82 2.07
N ALA A 111 -3.24 12.23 1.88
CA ALA A 111 -3.05 10.79 1.73
C ALA A 111 -3.50 10.00 2.97
N LEU A 112 -3.13 10.46 4.17
CA LEU A 112 -3.54 9.85 5.43
C LEU A 112 -5.04 10.00 5.68
N ALA A 113 -5.61 11.19 5.44
CA ALA A 113 -7.04 11.41 5.59
C ALA A 113 -7.85 10.50 4.67
N ALA A 114 -7.45 10.40 3.40
CA ALA A 114 -8.08 9.49 2.44
C ALA A 114 -7.97 8.03 2.89
N TYR A 115 -6.79 7.60 3.34
CA TYR A 115 -6.57 6.23 3.82
C TYR A 115 -7.44 5.90 5.05
N ILE A 116 -7.42 6.75 6.09
CA ILE A 116 -8.20 6.54 7.32
C ILE A 116 -9.69 6.40 7.00
N LEU A 117 -10.22 7.22 6.09
CA LEU A 117 -11.62 7.15 5.69
C LEU A 117 -12.00 5.84 4.99
N THR A 118 -11.05 5.11 4.40
CA THR A 118 -11.31 3.77 3.86
C THR A 118 -11.64 2.73 4.93
N LEU A 119 -11.34 3.01 6.20
CA LEU A 119 -11.62 2.12 7.34
C LEU A 119 -12.99 2.38 7.97
N ARG A 120 -13.80 3.26 7.38
CA ARG A 120 -15.16 3.51 7.83
C ARG A 120 -16.05 2.31 7.53
N ASP A 121 -16.81 1.88 8.52
CA ASP A 121 -17.70 0.74 8.47
C ASP A 121 -19.02 1.09 9.18
N PRO A 122 -20.19 1.05 8.49
CA PRO A 122 -21.48 1.36 9.10
C PRO A 122 -21.83 0.42 10.28
N ASP A 123 -21.26 -0.78 10.32
CA ASP A 123 -21.49 -1.78 11.35
C ASP A 123 -20.33 -1.84 12.36
N TYR A 124 -19.46 -0.81 12.36
CA TYR A 124 -18.27 -0.77 13.22
C TYR A 124 -18.60 -0.99 14.70
N ARG A 125 -17.84 -1.89 15.32
CA ARG A 125 -17.84 -2.11 16.77
C ARG A 125 -16.43 -1.95 17.28
N ALA A 126 -16.24 -1.02 18.21
CA ALA A 126 -14.96 -0.82 18.87
C ALA A 126 -14.49 -2.14 19.50
N PRO A 127 -13.20 -2.51 19.37
CA PRO A 127 -12.64 -3.66 20.05
C PRO A 127 -12.83 -3.56 21.56
N ILE A 128 -13.12 -4.69 22.21
CA ILE A 128 -13.13 -4.75 23.67
C ILE A 128 -11.70 -4.58 24.18
N SER A 129 -11.49 -3.54 24.99
CA SER A 129 -10.19 -3.16 25.57
C SER A 129 -9.97 -3.81 26.94
#